data_AF-A0A257VNY9-F1
#
_entry.id   AF-A0A257VNY9-F1
#
_cell.length_a   1.000
_cell.length_b   1.000
_cell.length_c   1.000
_cell.angle_alpha   90.00
_cell.angle_beta   90.00
_cell.angle_gamma   90.00
#
_symmetry.space_group_name_H-M   'P 1'
#
loop_
_entity.id
_entity.type
_entity.pdbx_description
1 polymer ?
#
loop_
_entity_poly.entity_id
_entity_poly.type
_entity_poly.pdbx_seq_one_letter_code
_entity_poly.pdbx_strand_id
1 'polypeptide(L)'
;IFRWWRSLDNPAPLLLTLDEVNSSTDCFPIEFHDIQEVHRILAGTDIVATLAIDDVFYRGRVEFEVRSKQLRLRQKAAGVLPDPDLLTKLMSESVSTFLTLGRHVLRLAGQPAPACKREIAAAMEKALGIDPTTFYTLLDLREGKIKARNVDANATFTLYLQQIETLVASVDRLEK
;
A
#
# COMPACT_ATOMS: atom_id res chain seq x y z
N ILE A 1 7.63 26.84 10.67
CA ILE A 1 7.79 25.36 10.59
C ILE A 1 7.58 24.81 9.18
N PHE A 2 6.47 25.11 8.48
CA PHE A 2 6.17 24.54 7.16
C PHE A 2 7.22 24.81 6.08
N ARG A 3 7.78 26.03 6.02
CA ARG A 3 8.86 26.36 5.07
C ARG A 3 10.11 25.50 5.29
N TRP A 4 10.52 25.31 6.54
CA TRP A 4 11.65 24.45 6.90
C TRP A 4 11.38 22.98 6.51
N TRP A 5 10.19 22.46 6.81
CA TRP A 5 9.80 21.09 6.44
C TRP A 5 9.85 20.85 4.93
N ARG A 6 9.34 21.80 4.14
CA ARG A 6 9.37 21.75 2.66
C ARG A 6 10.77 21.92 2.08
N SER A 7 11.66 22.69 2.73
CA SER A 7 13.05 22.83 2.27
C SER A 7 13.87 21.53 2.37
N LEU A 8 13.37 20.54 3.11
CA LEU A 8 13.93 19.19 3.21
C LEU A 8 13.28 18.21 2.21
N ASP A 9 12.58 18.71 1.19
CA ASP A 9 11.87 17.94 0.15
C ASP A 9 10.73 17.03 0.67
N ASN A 10 10.25 17.28 1.89
CA ASN A 10 9.08 16.56 2.42
C ASN A 10 7.77 17.09 1.80
N PRO A 11 6.72 16.25 1.67
CA PRO A 11 5.38 16.71 1.29
C PRO A 11 4.83 17.71 2.30
N ALA A 12 3.92 18.60 1.88
CA ALA A 12 3.24 19.49 2.83
C ALA A 12 2.49 18.65 3.89
N PRO A 13 2.60 18.98 5.19
CA PRO A 13 1.91 18.21 6.22
C PRO A 13 0.41 18.39 6.09
N LEU A 14 -0.34 17.31 6.32
CA LEU A 14 -1.77 17.37 6.54
C LEU A 14 -2.02 17.92 7.95
N LEU A 15 -3.01 18.80 8.06
CA LEU A 15 -3.39 19.43 9.33
C LEU A 15 -4.81 19.01 9.65
N LEU A 16 -5.01 18.53 10.88
CA LEU A 16 -6.30 18.17 11.43
C LEU A 16 -6.38 18.75 12.85
N THR A 17 -7.53 19.32 13.17
CA THR A 17 -7.91 19.62 14.56
C THR A 17 -8.20 18.34 15.33
N LEU A 18 -8.21 18.40 16.66
CA LEU A 18 -8.56 17.24 17.49
C LEU A 18 -10.00 16.75 17.20
N ASP A 19 -10.92 17.69 16.96
CA ASP A 19 -12.31 17.35 16.62
C ASP A 19 -12.37 16.61 15.27
N GLU A 20 -11.65 17.08 14.25
CA GLU A 20 -11.57 16.39 12.95
C GLU A 20 -10.93 15.01 13.05
N VAL A 21 -9.89 14.82 13.89
CA VAL A 21 -9.32 13.48 14.12
C VAL A 21 -10.38 12.53 14.65
N ASN A 22 -11.16 12.95 15.65
CA ASN A 22 -12.20 12.10 16.26
C ASN A 22 -13.39 11.86 15.31
N SER A 23 -13.76 12.83 14.48
CA SER A 23 -14.94 12.75 13.62
C SER A 23 -14.68 12.21 12.21
N SER A 24 -13.46 11.73 11.91
CA SER A 24 -13.09 11.26 10.56
C SER A 24 -12.51 9.84 10.53
N THR A 25 -12.61 9.11 11.65
CA THR A 25 -12.03 7.76 11.77
C THR A 25 -12.74 6.72 10.88
N ASP A 26 -14.01 6.95 10.56
CA ASP A 26 -14.82 6.17 9.62
C ASP A 26 -14.50 6.48 8.15
N CYS A 27 -14.06 7.71 7.88
CA CYS A 27 -13.76 8.23 6.54
C CYS A 27 -12.34 7.86 6.07
N PHE A 28 -11.38 7.84 6.99
CA PHE A 28 -9.96 7.52 6.72
C PHE A 28 -9.45 6.32 7.55
N PRO A 29 -10.17 5.18 7.62
CA PRO A 29 -9.84 4.10 8.54
C PRO A 29 -8.51 3.41 8.17
N ILE A 30 -8.18 3.32 6.88
CA ILE A 30 -6.89 2.79 6.41
C ILE A 30 -5.75 3.64 6.96
N GLU A 31 -5.83 4.95 6.80
CA GLU A 31 -4.82 5.90 7.23
C GLU A 31 -4.67 5.91 8.76
N PHE A 32 -5.78 5.90 9.50
CA PHE A 32 -5.72 5.87 10.96
C PHE A 32 -5.16 4.55 11.49
N HIS A 33 -5.47 3.40 10.87
CA HIS A 33 -4.85 2.12 11.26
C HIS A 33 -3.34 2.15 11.01
N ASP A 34 -2.92 2.64 9.85
CA ASP A 34 -1.51 2.78 9.52
C ASP A 34 -0.78 3.73 10.49
N ILE A 35 -1.39 4.86 10.83
CA ILE A 35 -0.85 5.81 11.82
C ILE A 35 -0.78 5.13 13.20
N GLN A 36 -1.87 4.55 13.70
CA GLN A 36 -1.89 3.95 15.04
C GLN A 36 -0.82 2.87 15.20
N GLU A 37 -0.59 2.06 14.17
CA GLU A 37 0.38 0.95 14.21
C GLU A 37 1.81 1.36 13.86
N VAL A 38 1.98 2.38 13.02
CA VAL A 38 3.28 2.78 12.45
C VAL A 38 3.42 4.30 12.43
N HIS A 39 3.46 4.90 13.61
CA HIS A 39 3.79 6.32 13.76
C HIS A 39 5.01 6.54 14.64
N ARG A 40 5.53 7.77 14.55
CA ARG A 40 6.50 8.31 15.48
C ARG A 40 6.04 9.71 15.89
N ILE A 41 5.79 9.90 17.18
CA ILE A 41 5.51 11.23 17.72
C ILE A 41 6.77 12.07 17.63
N LEU A 42 6.67 13.19 16.92
CA LEU A 42 7.77 14.15 16.79
C LEU A 42 7.74 15.21 17.89
N ALA A 43 6.53 15.58 18.34
CA ALA A 43 6.29 16.52 19.43
C ALA A 43 4.85 16.39 19.95
N GLY A 44 4.64 16.72 21.23
CA GLY A 44 3.32 16.75 21.86
C GLY A 44 2.84 15.39 22.38
N THR A 45 1.56 15.34 22.73
CA THR A 45 0.90 14.13 23.24
C THR A 45 0.56 13.18 22.10
N ASP A 46 0.72 11.88 22.37
CA ASP A 46 0.21 10.83 21.48
C ASP A 46 -1.31 10.71 21.63
N ILE A 47 -2.04 11.23 20.64
CA ILE A 47 -3.51 11.17 20.59
C ILE A 47 -4.01 9.98 19.76
N VAL A 48 -3.13 9.30 19.01
CA VAL A 48 -3.51 8.26 18.05
C VAL A 48 -3.40 6.87 18.64
N ALA A 49 -2.51 6.64 19.61
CA ALA A 49 -2.36 5.34 20.27
C ALA A 49 -3.67 4.79 20.86
N THR A 50 -4.52 5.66 21.41
CA THR A 50 -5.81 5.28 22.02
C THR A 50 -7.02 5.65 21.16
N LEU A 51 -6.81 6.07 19.90
CA LEU A 51 -7.90 6.47 19.03
C LEU A 51 -8.76 5.25 18.68
N ALA A 52 -10.08 5.39 18.87
CA ALA A 52 -11.04 4.39 18.44
C ALA A 52 -11.30 4.59 16.94
N ILE A 53 -10.84 3.64 16.13
CA ILE A 53 -11.05 3.66 14.68
C ILE A 53 -12.37 2.98 14.38
N ASP A 54 -13.27 3.68 13.69
CA ASP A 54 -14.56 3.15 13.29
C ASP A 54 -14.44 2.34 11.99
N ASP A 55 -14.50 1.02 12.12
CA ASP A 55 -14.37 0.10 11.00
C ASP A 55 -15.68 -0.14 10.23
N VAL A 56 -16.76 0.60 10.50
CA VAL A 56 -18.08 0.42 9.87
C VAL A 56 -18.04 0.39 8.34
N PHE A 57 -17.13 1.15 7.71
CA PHE A 57 -16.92 1.15 6.25
C PHE A 57 -15.56 0.60 5.81
N TYR A 58 -14.76 0.06 6.74
CA TYR A 58 -13.35 -0.24 6.50
C TYR A 58 -13.15 -1.27 5.38
N ARG A 59 -13.91 -2.38 5.40
CA ARG A 59 -13.88 -3.39 4.32
C ARG A 59 -14.16 -2.76 2.94
N GLY A 60 -15.22 -1.94 2.85
CA GLY A 60 -15.59 -1.25 1.63
C GLY A 60 -14.51 -0.27 1.14
N ARG A 61 -13.84 0.44 2.05
CA ARG A 61 -12.72 1.31 1.68
C ARG A 61 -11.51 0.54 1.17
N VAL A 62 -11.13 -0.57 1.81
CA VAL A 62 -10.03 -1.41 1.34
C VAL A 62 -10.35 -1.96 -0.05
N GLU A 63 -11.56 -2.48 -0.26
CA GLU A 63 -11.99 -2.96 -1.58
C GLU A 63 -11.90 -1.87 -2.65
N PHE A 64 -12.46 -0.68 -2.35
CA PHE A 64 -12.40 0.46 -3.26
C PHE A 64 -10.96 0.86 -3.60
N GLU A 65 -10.08 0.97 -2.60
CA GLU A 65 -8.69 1.38 -2.82
C GLU A 65 -7.94 0.35 -3.68
N VAL A 66 -8.00 -0.94 -3.34
CA VAL A 66 -7.30 -2.00 -4.10
C VAL A 66 -7.79 -2.02 -5.55
N ARG A 67 -9.11 -2.02 -5.79
CA ARG A 67 -9.69 -2.02 -7.15
C ARG A 67 -9.32 -0.75 -7.93
N SER A 68 -9.40 0.42 -7.28
CA SER A 68 -9.05 1.69 -7.90
C SER A 68 -7.57 1.75 -8.30
N LYS A 69 -6.66 1.24 -7.44
CA LYS A 69 -5.23 1.16 -7.80
C LYS A 69 -4.98 0.15 -8.92
N GLN A 70 -5.67 -0.99 -8.94
CA GLN A 70 -5.54 -1.97 -10.01
C GLN A 70 -5.97 -1.38 -11.36
N LEU A 71 -7.12 -0.71 -11.42
CA LEU A 71 -7.60 -0.02 -12.62
C LEU A 71 -6.59 1.04 -13.09
N ARG A 72 -6.06 1.85 -12.16
CA ARG A 72 -5.03 2.84 -12.48
C ARG A 72 -3.74 2.21 -12.99
N LEU A 73 -3.31 1.07 -12.42
CA LEU A 73 -2.13 0.35 -12.87
C LEU A 73 -2.31 -0.11 -14.33
N ARG A 74 -3.46 -0.75 -14.64
CA ARG A 74 -3.79 -1.19 -16.00
C ARG A 74 -3.84 -0.01 -16.99
N GLN A 75 -4.49 1.09 -16.61
CA GLN A 75 -4.60 2.28 -17.44
C GLN A 75 -3.22 2.88 -17.75
N LYS A 76 -2.35 3.02 -16.75
CA LYS A 76 -0.99 3.51 -16.96
C LYS A 76 -0.17 2.54 -17.80
N ALA A 77 -0.26 1.24 -17.53
CA ALA A 77 0.46 0.21 -18.27
C ALA A 77 0.10 0.22 -19.76
N ALA A 78 -1.18 0.40 -20.11
CA ALA A 78 -1.62 0.50 -21.50
C ALA A 78 -0.92 1.63 -22.29
N GLY A 79 -0.51 2.71 -21.61
CA GLY A 79 0.23 3.81 -22.22
C GLY A 79 1.74 3.61 -22.30
N VAL A 80 2.31 2.62 -21.60
CA VAL A 80 3.77 2.42 -21.49
C VAL A 80 4.22 0.98 -21.79
N LEU A 81 3.30 0.08 -22.15
CA LEU A 81 3.57 -1.35 -22.36
C LEU A 81 4.72 -1.62 -23.36
N PRO A 82 4.87 -0.87 -24.48
CA PRO A 82 5.97 -1.08 -25.42
C PRO A 82 7.34 -0.61 -24.90
N ASP A 83 7.38 0.15 -23.79
CA ASP A 83 8.59 0.74 -23.22
C ASP A 83 8.96 0.02 -21.90
N PRO A 84 9.98 -0.88 -21.93
CA PRO A 84 10.39 -1.65 -20.77
C PRO A 84 10.85 -0.80 -19.58
N ASP A 85 11.47 0.35 -19.83
CA ASP A 85 11.99 1.23 -18.77
C ASP A 85 10.84 1.93 -18.05
N LEU A 86 9.87 2.46 -18.81
CA LEU A 86 8.67 3.07 -18.25
C LEU A 86 7.78 2.05 -17.54
N LEU A 87 7.64 0.84 -18.08
CA LEU A 87 6.88 -0.24 -17.45
C LEU A 87 7.53 -0.68 -16.12
N THR A 88 8.85 -0.83 -16.10
CA THR A 88 9.62 -1.15 -14.90
C THR A 88 9.48 -0.07 -13.84
N LYS A 89 9.55 1.21 -14.25
CA LYS A 89 9.31 2.35 -13.37
C LYS A 89 7.90 2.33 -12.79
N LEU A 90 6.88 2.07 -13.61
CA LEU A 90 5.48 1.97 -13.16
C LEU A 90 5.29 0.89 -12.07
N MET A 91 5.87 -0.29 -12.26
CA MET A 91 5.81 -1.36 -11.26
C MET A 91 6.54 -0.96 -9.97
N SER A 92 7.75 -0.43 -10.09
CA SER A 92 8.57 0.04 -8.98
C SER A 92 7.87 1.15 -8.16
N GLU A 93 7.18 2.08 -8.81
CA GLU A 93 6.45 3.16 -8.14
C GLU A 93 5.17 2.65 -7.45
N SER A 94 4.53 1.60 -7.97
CA SER A 94 3.27 1.09 -7.45
C SER A 94 3.41 0.02 -6.37
N VAL A 95 4.52 -0.73 -6.33
CA VAL A 95 4.69 -1.91 -5.44
C VAL A 95 4.48 -1.58 -3.96
N SER A 96 4.94 -0.41 -3.51
CA SER A 96 4.79 -0.01 -2.11
C SER A 96 3.32 0.17 -1.74
N THR A 97 2.52 0.76 -2.65
CA THR A 97 1.09 0.97 -2.45
C THR A 97 0.34 -0.36 -2.35
N PHE A 98 0.62 -1.31 -3.24
CA PHE A 98 -0.04 -2.62 -3.18
C PHE A 98 0.37 -3.46 -1.97
N LEU A 99 1.62 -3.33 -1.49
CA LEU A 99 2.03 -3.97 -0.23
C LEU A 99 1.31 -3.35 0.97
N THR A 100 1.22 -2.01 1.06
CA THR A 100 0.42 -1.37 2.12
C THR A 100 -1.03 -1.83 2.07
N LEU A 101 -1.67 -1.81 0.90
CA LEU A 101 -3.05 -2.32 0.78
C LEU A 101 -3.16 -3.81 1.11
N GLY A 102 -2.16 -4.62 0.75
CA GLY A 102 -2.07 -6.03 1.10
C GLY A 102 -2.06 -6.28 2.61
N ARG A 103 -1.40 -5.41 3.39
CA ARG A 103 -1.46 -5.40 4.86
C ARG A 103 -2.89 -5.22 5.36
N HIS A 104 -3.66 -4.30 4.76
CA HIS A 104 -5.05 -4.09 5.13
C HIS A 104 -5.95 -5.26 4.74
N VAL A 105 -5.68 -5.94 3.62
CA VAL A 105 -6.37 -7.19 3.25
C VAL A 105 -6.06 -8.30 4.26
N LEU A 106 -4.80 -8.45 4.70
CA LEU A 106 -4.43 -9.39 5.76
C LEU A 106 -5.18 -9.08 7.07
N ARG A 107 -5.27 -7.80 7.45
CA ARG A 107 -6.03 -7.36 8.63
C ARG A 107 -7.49 -7.79 8.54
N LEU A 108 -8.14 -7.52 7.41
CA LEU A 108 -9.54 -7.91 7.19
C LEU A 108 -9.73 -9.44 7.19
N ALA A 109 -8.72 -10.20 6.76
CA ALA A 109 -8.71 -11.66 6.82
C ALA A 109 -8.39 -12.23 8.22
N GLY A 110 -8.25 -11.37 9.25
CA GLY A 110 -7.89 -11.78 10.61
C GLY A 110 -6.47 -12.35 10.72
N GLN A 111 -5.59 -12.04 9.77
CA GLN A 111 -4.23 -12.54 9.71
C GLN A 111 -3.22 -11.53 10.26
N PRO A 112 -2.04 -11.98 10.71
CA PRO A 112 -0.96 -11.06 11.08
C PRO A 112 -0.62 -10.11 9.92
N ALA A 113 -0.64 -8.80 10.22
CA ALA A 113 -0.48 -7.73 9.24
C ALA A 113 0.77 -6.88 9.59
N PRO A 114 1.99 -7.37 9.31
CA PRO A 114 3.23 -6.71 9.72
C PRO A 114 3.41 -5.35 9.02
N ALA A 115 4.23 -4.47 9.61
CA ALA A 115 4.52 -3.16 9.04
C ALA A 115 5.59 -3.20 7.92
N CYS A 116 6.49 -4.21 7.95
CA CYS A 116 7.57 -4.31 6.99
C CYS A 116 7.07 -4.85 5.64
N LYS A 117 7.37 -4.13 4.55
CA LYS A 117 6.95 -4.48 3.17
C LYS A 117 7.28 -5.91 2.75
N ARG A 118 8.47 -6.41 3.11
CA ARG A 118 8.88 -7.78 2.79
C ARG A 118 8.11 -8.81 3.61
N GLU A 119 7.87 -8.52 4.88
CA GLU A 119 7.08 -9.38 5.76
C GLU A 119 5.61 -9.41 5.33
N ILE A 120 5.06 -8.30 4.82
CA ILE A 120 3.72 -8.27 4.23
C ILE A 120 3.64 -9.22 3.03
N ALA A 121 4.62 -9.18 2.12
CA ALA A 121 4.66 -10.11 0.99
C ALA A 121 4.69 -11.57 1.46
N ALA A 122 5.53 -11.90 2.45
CA ALA A 122 5.58 -13.23 3.04
C ALA A 122 4.27 -13.65 3.74
N ALA A 123 3.58 -12.70 4.38
CA ALA A 123 2.30 -12.97 5.03
C ALA A 123 1.17 -13.19 4.01
N MET A 124 1.16 -12.44 2.90
CA MET A 124 0.22 -12.64 1.79
C MET A 124 0.39 -14.00 1.11
N GLU A 125 1.61 -14.51 1.00
CA GLU A 125 1.85 -15.87 0.50
C GLU A 125 1.10 -16.90 1.36
N LYS A 126 1.34 -16.86 2.69
CA LYS A 126 0.78 -17.83 3.64
C LYS A 126 -0.74 -17.74 3.74
N ALA A 127 -1.29 -16.53 3.73
CA ALA A 127 -2.71 -16.29 3.96
C ALA A 127 -3.56 -16.33 2.69
N LEU A 128 -3.02 -15.83 1.58
CA LEU A 128 -3.79 -15.53 0.37
C LEU A 128 -3.29 -16.30 -0.87
N GLY A 129 -2.18 -17.04 -0.76
CA GLY A 129 -1.57 -17.77 -1.87
C GLY A 129 -0.90 -16.87 -2.91
N ILE A 130 -0.52 -15.66 -2.51
CA ILE A 130 0.11 -14.66 -3.40
C ILE A 130 1.62 -14.86 -3.38
N ASP A 131 2.21 -15.22 -4.52
CA ASP A 131 3.67 -15.44 -4.63
C ASP A 131 4.44 -14.13 -4.35
N PRO A 132 5.35 -14.11 -3.35
CA PRO A 132 6.04 -12.89 -2.96
C PRO A 132 7.21 -12.53 -3.90
N THR A 133 7.62 -13.44 -4.78
CA THR A 133 8.84 -13.30 -5.61
C THR A 133 8.85 -12.02 -6.45
N THR A 134 7.71 -11.68 -7.05
CA THR A 134 7.59 -10.47 -7.87
C THR A 134 7.67 -9.20 -7.00
N PHE A 135 7.08 -9.20 -5.81
CA PHE A 135 7.20 -8.09 -4.87
C PHE A 135 8.64 -7.91 -4.39
N TYR A 136 9.36 -9.00 -4.08
CA TYR A 136 10.77 -8.94 -3.68
C TYR A 136 11.65 -8.36 -4.78
N THR A 137 11.47 -8.81 -6.03
CA THR A 137 12.20 -8.26 -7.18
C THR A 137 11.99 -6.74 -7.31
N LEU A 138 10.74 -6.28 -7.20
CA LEU A 138 10.42 -4.85 -7.30
C LEU A 138 10.93 -4.06 -6.09
N LEU A 139 10.96 -4.64 -4.89
CA LEU A 139 11.58 -4.01 -3.72
C LEU A 139 13.11 -3.92 -3.85
N ASP A 140 13.76 -4.97 -4.34
CA ASP A 140 15.21 -4.96 -4.62
C ASP A 140 15.57 -3.89 -5.65
N LEU A 141 14.73 -3.71 -6.67
CA LEU A 141 14.90 -2.64 -7.66
C LEU A 141 14.80 -1.25 -7.01
N ARG A 142 13.80 -1.02 -6.15
CA ARG A 142 13.65 0.25 -5.42
C ARG A 142 14.80 0.55 -4.47
N GLU A 143 15.32 -0.49 -3.83
CA GLU A 143 16.44 -0.41 -2.90
C GLU A 143 17.80 -0.30 -3.62
N GLY A 144 17.82 -0.32 -4.96
CA GLY A 144 19.04 -0.24 -5.77
C GLY A 144 19.91 -1.50 -5.73
N LYS A 145 19.38 -2.61 -5.21
CA LYS A 145 20.08 -3.90 -5.14
C LYS A 145 20.21 -4.56 -6.50
N ILE A 146 19.26 -4.30 -7.40
CA ILE A 146 19.30 -4.74 -8.80
C ILE A 146 19.09 -3.54 -9.74
N LYS A 147 19.58 -3.68 -10.98
CA LYS A 147 19.41 -2.66 -12.03
C LYS A 147 18.18 -2.96 -12.87
N ALA A 148 17.46 -1.91 -13.29
CA ALA A 148 16.25 -2.04 -14.14
C ALA A 148 16.48 -2.89 -15.39
N ARG A 149 17.63 -2.73 -16.07
CA ARG A 149 18.01 -3.53 -17.25
C ARG A 149 18.12 -5.04 -17.02
N ASN A 150 18.16 -5.49 -15.77
CA ASN A 150 18.23 -6.91 -15.41
C ASN A 150 16.83 -7.51 -15.14
N VAL A 151 15.77 -6.72 -15.30
CA VAL A 151 14.38 -7.13 -15.10
C VAL A 151 13.73 -7.31 -16.48
N ASP A 152 13.13 -8.48 -16.72
CA ASP A 152 12.21 -8.63 -17.86
C ASP A 152 10.91 -7.91 -17.52
N ALA A 153 10.76 -6.69 -18.04
CA ALA A 153 9.65 -5.81 -17.70
C ALA A 153 8.28 -6.44 -18.02
N ASN A 154 8.15 -7.12 -19.16
CA ASN A 154 6.89 -7.70 -19.59
C ASN A 154 6.52 -8.92 -18.75
N ALA A 155 7.45 -9.86 -18.57
CA ALA A 155 7.20 -11.04 -17.76
C ALA A 155 6.91 -10.67 -16.30
N THR A 156 7.67 -9.73 -15.75
CA THR A 156 7.47 -9.22 -14.39
C THR A 156 6.11 -8.53 -14.26
N PHE A 157 5.71 -7.73 -15.25
CA PHE A 157 4.41 -7.05 -15.23
C PHE A 157 3.24 -8.03 -15.28
N THR A 158 3.32 -9.06 -16.12
CA THR A 158 2.29 -10.12 -16.19
C THR A 158 2.12 -10.79 -14.84
N LEU A 159 3.20 -11.23 -14.21
CA LEU A 159 3.15 -11.87 -12.89
C LEU A 159 2.66 -10.91 -11.82
N TYR A 160 3.14 -9.66 -11.83
CA TYR A 160 2.72 -8.64 -10.88
C TYR A 160 1.21 -8.34 -10.97
N LEU A 161 0.69 -8.21 -12.17
CA LEU A 161 -0.74 -7.98 -12.39
C LEU A 161 -1.58 -9.17 -11.90
N GLN A 162 -1.13 -10.41 -12.14
CA GLN A 162 -1.79 -11.62 -11.62
C GLN A 162 -1.81 -11.65 -10.08
N GLN A 163 -0.72 -11.26 -9.42
CA GLN A 163 -0.69 -11.16 -7.95
C GLN A 163 -1.68 -10.10 -7.44
N ILE A 164 -1.79 -8.95 -8.11
CA ILE A 164 -2.77 -7.90 -7.76
C ILE A 164 -4.21 -8.36 -8.01
N GLU A 165 -4.46 -9.10 -9.08
CA GLU A 165 -5.77 -9.71 -9.34
C GLU A 165 -6.17 -10.68 -8.23
N THR A 166 -5.22 -11.50 -7.77
CA THR A 166 -5.42 -12.41 -6.63
C THR A 166 -5.68 -11.65 -5.34
N LEU A 167 -5.00 -10.51 -5.13
CA LEU A 167 -5.25 -9.64 -3.98
C LEU A 167 -6.67 -9.05 -3.99
N VAL A 168 -7.13 -8.53 -5.14
CA VAL A 168 -8.51 -8.04 -5.30
C VAL A 168 -9.51 -9.16 -5.03
N ALA A 169 -9.32 -10.32 -5.65
CA ALA A 169 -10.20 -11.47 -5.47
C ALA A 169 -10.23 -11.97 -4.02
N SER A 170 -9.16 -11.76 -3.25
CA SER A 170 -9.13 -12.11 -1.83
C SER A 170 -10.04 -11.22 -1.00
N VAL A 171 -10.16 -9.93 -1.32
CA VAL A 171 -11.12 -9.02 -0.67
C VAL A 171 -12.57 -9.42 -0.99
N ASP A 172 -12.83 -9.84 -2.22
CA ASP A 172 -14.17 -10.24 -2.69
C ASP A 172 -14.69 -11.51 -1.98
N ARG A 173 -13.78 -12.35 -1.47
CA ARG A 173 -14.12 -13.57 -0.72
C ARG A 173 -14.40 -13.32 0.76
N LEU A 174 -14.06 -12.15 1.28
CA LEU A 174 -14.37 -11.80 2.66
C LEU A 174 -15.86 -11.52 2.81
N GLU A 175 -16.44 -11.94 3.94
CA GLU A 175 -17.83 -11.65 4.27
C GLU A 175 -18.11 -10.13 4.21
N LYS A 176 -19.36 -9.78 3.89
CA LYS A 176 -19.80 -8.40 3.76
C LYS A 176 -20.06 -7.76 5.10
#